data_AF-A0A374AK08-F1
#
_entry.id   AF-A0A374AK08-F1
#
_cell.length_a   1.000
_cell.length_b   1.000
_cell.length_c   1.000
_cell.angle_alpha   90.00
_cell.angle_beta   90.00
_cell.angle_gamma   90.00
#
_symmetry.space_group_name_H-M   'P 1'
#
loop_
_entity.id
_entity.type
_entity.pdbx_description
1 polymer ?
#
loop_
_entity_poly.entity_id
_entity_poly.type
_entity_poly.pdbx_seq_one_letter_code
_entity_poly.pdbx_strand_id
1 'polypeptide(L)'
;MMLLAQAQTTGTGGILTPFVIIFGWIIRAIYSGLATMGIYNVGLCIILFTLVSKLILLPLTMKQQRSMKINQHMQPEINKITKKYRNKRDQASMMKQNEEMQKVYEKYGSSPTGGCLPTLIQFPIIMALYYVIRGVNTYIPQIAHDTQYHPNLFLGMDLNSAPGFRLTPLLIIPVLSFIFQFLSAKTSMSTNQMDESTPGAGMTKSMMYTMPLMSFVMCISLPIGIGIYWTASALFQYIQQVAFNYHYDHADMDKIIEKSREKAAKKRKKKGPSLYEKMLGAQAEQQGLQGTDSSIKKSANLKSTKNIDYSGNSKGGIASKANALNKNKGGK
;
A
#
# COMPACT_ATOMS: atom_id res chain seq x y z
N MET A 1 8.47 -35.44 -3.40
CA MET A 1 9.94 -35.56 -3.48
C MET A 1 10.52 -34.87 -4.73
N MET A 2 10.00 -35.09 -5.95
CA MET A 2 10.52 -34.43 -7.17
C MET A 2 10.43 -32.88 -7.18
N LEU A 3 9.35 -32.28 -6.65
CA LEU A 3 9.21 -30.82 -6.56
C LEU A 3 10.24 -30.16 -5.63
N LEU A 4 10.70 -30.87 -4.60
CA LEU A 4 11.75 -30.39 -3.68
C LEU A 4 13.14 -30.49 -4.34
N ALA A 5 13.38 -31.54 -5.13
CA ALA A 5 14.64 -31.74 -5.83
C ALA A 5 14.84 -30.73 -6.99
N GLN A 6 13.78 -30.36 -7.72
CA GLN A 6 13.89 -29.41 -8.83
C GLN A 6 13.88 -27.93 -8.40
N ALA A 7 13.31 -27.62 -7.24
CA ALA A 7 13.48 -26.30 -6.62
C ALA A 7 14.93 -26.03 -6.16
N GLN A 8 15.75 -27.08 -5.96
CA GLN A 8 17.16 -26.94 -5.64
C GLN A 8 18.03 -26.65 -6.88
N THR A 9 17.61 -27.08 -8.09
CA THR A 9 18.39 -26.89 -9.33
C THR A 9 18.22 -25.49 -9.96
N THR A 10 17.16 -24.74 -9.61
CA THR A 10 16.91 -23.38 -10.11
C THR A 10 17.48 -22.27 -9.20
N GLY A 11 18.71 -22.42 -8.68
CA GLY A 11 19.43 -21.33 -7.99
C GLY A 11 18.70 -20.71 -6.78
N THR A 12 17.75 -21.43 -6.18
CA THR A 12 16.81 -20.95 -5.15
C THR A 12 17.15 -21.52 -3.78
N GLY A 13 18.39 -21.36 -3.32
CA GLY A 13 18.76 -21.61 -1.93
C GLY A 13 18.45 -20.39 -1.07
N GLY A 14 17.27 -20.29 -0.44
CA GLY A 14 16.97 -19.18 0.46
C GLY A 14 15.52 -19.10 0.98
N ILE A 15 15.17 -17.96 1.58
CA ILE A 15 13.85 -17.69 2.18
C ILE A 15 12.67 -17.79 1.19
N LEU A 16 12.95 -17.77 -0.12
CA LEU A 16 11.95 -17.79 -1.18
C LEU A 16 11.49 -19.20 -1.58
N THR A 17 12.27 -20.25 -1.28
CA THR A 17 11.97 -21.64 -1.65
C THR A 17 10.56 -22.11 -1.24
N PRO A 18 10.08 -21.91 0.02
CA PRO A 18 8.73 -22.35 0.39
C PRO A 18 7.64 -21.65 -0.42
N PHE A 19 7.82 -20.36 -0.76
CA PHE A 19 6.86 -19.60 -1.57
C PHE A 19 6.79 -20.13 -2.99
N VAL A 20 7.94 -20.41 -3.60
CA VAL A 20 8.04 -20.97 -4.96
C VAL A 20 7.34 -22.33 -5.04
N ILE A 21 7.57 -23.20 -4.06
CA ILE A 21 6.92 -24.52 -4.02
C ILE A 21 5.40 -24.37 -3.92
N ILE A 22 4.90 -23.59 -2.96
CA ILE A 22 3.46 -23.38 -2.77
C ILE A 22 2.83 -22.82 -4.05
N PHE A 23 3.47 -21.83 -4.67
CA PHE A 23 2.95 -21.22 -5.91
C PHE A 23 2.97 -22.20 -7.08
N GLY A 24 4.00 -23.05 -7.20
CA GLY A 24 4.05 -24.12 -8.18
C GLY A 24 2.89 -25.11 -8.04
N TRP A 25 2.54 -25.51 -6.81
CA TRP A 25 1.37 -26.36 -6.55
C TRP A 25 0.06 -25.69 -6.98
N ILE A 26 -0.12 -24.40 -6.67
CA ILE A 26 -1.32 -23.65 -7.04
C ILE A 26 -1.44 -23.56 -8.57
N ILE A 27 -0.36 -23.18 -9.26
CA ILE A 27 -0.34 -23.08 -10.72
C ILE A 27 -0.63 -24.42 -11.39
N ARG A 28 -0.04 -25.52 -10.87
CA ARG A 28 -0.33 -26.87 -11.36
C ARG A 28 -1.80 -27.24 -11.18
N ALA A 29 -2.38 -26.96 -10.01
CA ALA A 29 -3.79 -27.23 -9.74
C ALA A 29 -4.70 -26.48 -10.72
N ILE A 30 -4.42 -25.20 -10.95
CA ILE A 30 -5.14 -24.36 -11.93
C ILE A 30 -5.01 -24.94 -13.33
N TYR A 31 -3.80 -25.30 -13.76
CA TYR A 31 -3.57 -25.88 -15.09
C TYR A 31 -4.32 -27.20 -15.27
N SER A 32 -4.27 -28.09 -14.27
CA SER A 32 -5.02 -29.35 -14.33
C SER A 32 -6.52 -29.15 -14.40
N GLY A 33 -7.07 -28.17 -13.68
CA GLY A 33 -8.50 -27.85 -13.75
C GLY A 33 -8.93 -27.28 -15.09
N LEU A 34 -8.09 -26.44 -15.71
CA LEU A 34 -8.33 -25.96 -17.07
C LEU A 34 -8.21 -27.09 -18.11
N ALA A 35 -7.23 -27.98 -17.95
CA ALA A 35 -7.04 -29.13 -18.81
C ALA A 35 -8.24 -30.09 -18.79
N THR A 36 -8.90 -30.29 -17.62
CA THR A 36 -10.14 -31.08 -17.56
C THR A 36 -11.30 -30.46 -18.34
N MET A 37 -11.22 -29.16 -18.63
CA MET A 37 -12.18 -28.43 -19.46
C MET A 37 -11.73 -28.32 -20.92
N GLY A 38 -10.62 -28.97 -21.31
CA GLY A 38 -10.03 -28.91 -22.65
C GLY A 38 -9.26 -27.62 -22.93
N ILE A 39 -8.92 -26.82 -21.90
CA ILE A 39 -8.22 -25.55 -22.04
C ILE A 39 -6.76 -25.71 -21.63
N TYR A 40 -5.85 -25.67 -22.61
CA TYR A 40 -4.41 -25.82 -22.41
C TYR A 40 -3.70 -24.50 -22.67
N ASN A 41 -3.87 -23.52 -21.77
CA ASN A 41 -3.29 -22.18 -21.94
C ASN A 41 -2.56 -21.69 -20.67
N VAL A 42 -1.24 -21.54 -20.77
CA VAL A 42 -0.40 -21.09 -19.64
C VAL A 42 -0.65 -19.63 -19.29
N GLY A 43 -0.92 -18.76 -20.26
CA GLY A 43 -1.24 -17.36 -20.02
C GLY A 43 -2.52 -17.21 -19.18
N LEU A 44 -3.55 -18.02 -19.46
CA LEU A 44 -4.77 -18.06 -18.66
C LEU A 44 -4.50 -18.58 -17.23
N CYS A 45 -3.62 -19.58 -17.09
CA CYS A 45 -3.19 -20.06 -15.77
C CYS A 45 -2.54 -18.95 -14.94
N ILE A 46 -1.70 -18.11 -15.57
CA ILE A 46 -1.07 -16.96 -14.91
C ILE A 46 -2.14 -15.96 -14.44
N ILE A 47 -3.14 -15.64 -15.27
CA ILE A 47 -4.23 -14.73 -14.91
C ILE A 47 -5.04 -15.28 -13.73
N LEU A 48 -5.42 -16.55 -13.77
CA LEU A 48 -6.17 -17.20 -12.69
C LEU A 48 -5.35 -17.30 -11.40
N PHE A 49 -4.06 -17.62 -11.49
CA PHE A 49 -3.16 -17.59 -10.34
C PHE A 49 -3.12 -16.20 -9.69
N THR A 50 -3.05 -15.16 -10.52
CA THR A 50 -3.08 -13.78 -10.06
C THR A 50 -4.36 -13.49 -9.29
N LEU A 51 -5.52 -13.90 -9.81
CA LEU A 51 -6.80 -13.75 -9.12
C LEU A 51 -6.80 -14.47 -7.76
N VAL A 52 -6.38 -15.74 -7.73
CA VAL A 52 -6.33 -16.56 -6.50
C VAL A 52 -5.42 -15.91 -5.45
N SER A 53 -4.22 -15.49 -5.84
CA SER A 53 -3.29 -14.83 -4.91
C SER A 53 -3.86 -13.51 -4.34
N LYS A 54 -4.55 -12.71 -5.17
CA LYS A 54 -5.23 -11.48 -4.73
C LYS A 54 -6.39 -11.76 -3.78
N LEU A 55 -7.13 -12.85 -3.97
CA LEU A 55 -8.22 -13.27 -3.08
C LEU A 55 -7.68 -13.74 -1.72
N ILE A 56 -6.59 -14.52 -1.71
CA ILE A 56 -5.92 -14.95 -0.47
C ILE A 56 -5.41 -13.74 0.33
N LEU A 57 -4.86 -12.74 -0.36
CA LEU A 57 -4.32 -11.52 0.26
C LEU A 57 -5.39 -10.46 0.54
N LEU A 58 -6.62 -10.63 0.03
CA LEU A 58 -7.71 -9.68 0.20
C LEU A 58 -7.92 -9.23 1.66
N PRO A 59 -8.01 -10.11 2.69
CA PRO A 59 -8.22 -9.65 4.07
C PRO A 59 -7.08 -8.76 4.60
N LEU A 60 -5.85 -8.98 4.12
CA LEU A 60 -4.72 -8.13 4.42
C LEU A 60 -4.83 -6.79 3.69
N THR A 61 -5.13 -6.82 2.39
CA THR A 61 -5.32 -5.63 1.56
C THR A 61 -6.46 -4.76 2.10
N MET A 62 -7.56 -5.34 2.58
CA MET A 62 -8.67 -4.61 3.21
C MET A 62 -8.20 -3.80 4.44
N LYS A 63 -7.33 -4.37 5.27
CA LYS A 63 -6.75 -3.68 6.43
C LYS A 63 -5.82 -2.54 6.01
N GLN A 64 -5.02 -2.75 4.97
CA GLN A 64 -4.13 -1.73 4.41
C GLN A 64 -4.94 -0.56 3.81
N GLN A 65 -5.99 -0.87 3.03
CA GLN A 65 -6.86 0.12 2.40
C GLN A 65 -7.66 0.93 3.43
N ARG A 66 -8.12 0.29 4.52
CA ARG A 66 -8.71 1.00 5.66
C ARG A 66 -7.75 2.06 6.22
N SER A 67 -6.49 1.69 6.43
CA SER A 67 -5.47 2.60 6.93
C SER A 67 -5.24 3.77 5.96
N MET A 68 -5.25 3.50 4.66
CA MET A 68 -5.15 4.53 3.62
C MET A 68 -6.34 5.49 3.64
N LYS A 69 -7.57 5.00 3.78
CA LYS A 69 -8.78 5.85 3.86
C LYS A 69 -8.80 6.72 5.13
N ILE A 70 -8.35 6.20 6.27
CA ILE A 70 -8.16 7.00 7.49
C ILE A 70 -7.10 8.09 7.25
N ASN A 71 -5.99 7.73 6.60
CA ASN A 71 -4.95 8.70 6.26
C ASN A 71 -5.47 9.81 5.34
N GLN A 72 -6.37 9.50 4.39
CA GLN A 72 -7.02 10.51 3.54
C GLN A 72 -7.90 11.49 4.31
N HIS A 73 -8.64 11.03 5.33
CA HIS A 73 -9.43 11.90 6.22
C HIS A 73 -8.56 12.81 7.08
N MET A 74 -7.36 12.37 7.38
CA MET A 74 -6.38 13.09 8.18
C MET A 74 -5.61 14.15 7.36
N GLN A 75 -5.46 13.97 6.04
CA GLN A 75 -4.70 14.87 5.16
C GLN A 75 -5.05 16.37 5.31
N PRO A 76 -6.32 16.80 5.45
CA PRO A 76 -6.64 18.21 5.62
C PRO A 76 -6.03 18.84 6.87
N GLU A 77 -5.94 18.09 7.99
CA GLU A 77 -5.31 18.57 9.22
C GLU A 77 -3.78 18.62 9.09
N ILE A 78 -3.19 17.61 8.44
CA ILE A 78 -1.75 17.59 8.14
C ILE A 78 -1.35 18.74 7.21
N ASN A 79 -2.18 19.04 6.20
CA ASN A 79 -1.96 20.16 5.28
C ASN A 79 -2.04 21.51 6.02
N LYS A 80 -2.95 21.67 6.99
CA LYS A 80 -3.04 22.89 7.82
C LYS A 80 -1.78 23.08 8.67
N ILE A 81 -1.28 22.03 9.30
CA ILE A 81 -0.04 22.06 10.07
C ILE A 81 1.13 22.42 9.16
N THR A 82 1.26 21.73 8.04
CA THR A 82 2.31 22.05 7.05
C THR A 82 2.29 23.51 6.64
N LYS A 83 1.13 24.06 6.26
CA LYS A 83 0.98 25.45 5.86
C LYS A 83 1.42 26.42 6.96
N LYS A 84 1.10 26.12 8.23
CA LYS A 84 1.48 26.91 9.41
C LYS A 84 3.01 26.99 9.60
N TYR A 85 3.77 25.98 9.16
CA TYR A 85 5.22 25.90 9.33
C TYR A 85 6.03 26.06 8.02
N ARG A 86 5.38 26.28 6.86
CA ARG A 86 5.99 26.26 5.51
C ARG A 86 7.28 27.08 5.36
N ASN A 87 7.37 28.23 6.00
CA ASN A 87 8.52 29.14 5.91
C ASN A 87 9.45 29.08 7.14
N LYS A 88 9.22 28.13 8.04
CA LYS A 88 9.95 27.98 9.29
C LYS A 88 10.90 26.81 9.18
N ARG A 89 12.19 27.11 9.00
CA ARG A 89 13.27 26.12 8.88
C ARG A 89 14.07 25.96 10.16
N ASP A 90 13.74 26.73 11.19
CA ASP A 90 14.35 26.56 12.50
C ASP A 90 14.01 25.18 13.07
N GLN A 91 15.02 24.56 13.69
CA GLN A 91 14.92 23.19 14.19
C GLN A 91 13.80 23.05 15.24
N ALA A 92 13.54 24.11 16.00
CA ALA A 92 12.43 24.18 16.95
C ALA A 92 11.05 24.13 16.26
N SER A 93 10.88 24.83 15.15
CA SER A 93 9.65 24.78 14.36
C SER A 93 9.44 23.44 13.68
N MET A 94 10.50 22.80 13.18
CA MET A 94 10.41 21.45 12.61
C MET A 94 10.00 20.41 13.66
N MET A 95 10.54 20.50 14.88
CA MET A 95 10.09 19.67 16.00
C MET A 95 8.62 19.90 16.33
N LYS A 96 8.19 21.16 16.47
CA LYS A 96 6.79 21.49 16.75
C LYS A 96 5.86 21.01 15.64
N GLN A 97 6.30 21.09 14.38
CA GLN A 97 5.57 20.54 13.25
C GLN A 97 5.40 19.02 13.40
N ASN A 98 6.47 18.29 13.71
CA ASN A 98 6.41 16.84 13.92
C ASN A 98 5.52 16.46 15.12
N GLU A 99 5.59 17.22 16.21
CA GLU A 99 4.73 17.03 17.39
C GLU A 99 3.25 17.26 17.08
N GLU A 100 2.92 18.36 16.37
CA GLU A 100 1.54 18.64 15.94
C GLU A 100 1.04 17.58 14.96
N MET A 101 1.87 17.13 14.02
CA MET A 101 1.54 16.02 13.12
C MET A 101 1.27 14.74 13.91
N GLN A 102 2.11 14.42 14.90
CA GLN A 102 1.92 13.26 15.76
C GLN A 102 0.59 13.31 16.53
N LYS A 103 0.21 14.48 17.08
CA LYS A 103 -1.09 14.66 17.74
C LYS A 103 -2.25 14.37 16.81
N VAL A 104 -2.12 14.74 15.54
CA VAL A 104 -3.11 14.38 14.51
C VAL A 104 -3.12 12.86 14.29
N TYR A 105 -1.98 12.19 14.11
CA TYR A 105 -1.95 10.72 14.01
C TYR A 105 -2.60 10.03 15.22
N GLU A 106 -2.35 10.51 16.44
CA GLU A 106 -2.96 10.01 17.68
C GLU A 106 -4.48 10.24 17.72
N LYS A 107 -4.94 11.41 17.26
CA LYS A 107 -6.37 11.73 17.14
C LYS A 107 -7.10 10.72 16.26
N TYR A 108 -6.48 10.23 15.20
CA TYR A 108 -7.07 9.23 14.30
C TYR A 108 -6.73 7.77 14.68
N GLY A 109 -5.93 7.56 15.74
CA GLY A 109 -5.45 6.22 16.12
C GLY A 109 -4.64 5.54 15.02
N SER A 110 -3.89 6.33 14.25
CA SER A 110 -3.06 5.89 13.13
C SER A 110 -1.57 6.11 13.44
N SER A 111 -0.69 5.63 12.58
CA SER A 111 0.76 5.86 12.68
C SER A 111 1.36 6.18 11.31
N PRO A 112 2.41 7.03 11.25
CA PRO A 112 3.06 7.39 9.98
C PRO A 112 3.67 6.20 9.23
N THR A 113 3.99 5.10 9.92
CA THR A 113 4.55 3.87 9.34
C THR A 113 3.53 2.92 8.71
N GLY A 114 2.22 3.22 8.80
CA GLY A 114 1.17 2.33 8.31
C GLY A 114 1.09 2.22 6.77
N GLY A 115 1.69 3.16 6.04
CA GLY A 115 1.53 3.30 4.57
C GLY A 115 2.52 2.50 3.71
N CYS A 116 3.70 2.14 4.20
CA CYS A 116 4.76 1.50 3.38
C CYS A 116 4.74 -0.04 3.41
N LEU A 117 3.96 -0.63 4.31
CA LEU A 117 3.85 -2.09 4.46
C LEU A 117 3.44 -2.85 3.19
N PRO A 118 2.55 -2.34 2.30
CA PRO A 118 2.15 -3.07 1.10
C PRO A 118 3.32 -3.39 0.16
N THR A 119 4.26 -2.45 0.01
CA THR A 119 5.40 -2.60 -0.90
C THR A 119 6.33 -3.72 -0.46
N LEU A 120 6.56 -3.88 0.86
CA LEU A 120 7.44 -4.92 1.40
C LEU A 120 6.88 -6.34 1.16
N ILE A 121 5.56 -6.50 1.26
CA ILE A 121 4.90 -7.80 1.08
C ILE A 121 4.86 -8.19 -0.40
N GLN A 122 4.86 -7.22 -1.30
CA GLN A 122 4.78 -7.46 -2.75
C GLN A 122 6.07 -8.06 -3.32
N PHE A 123 7.25 -7.69 -2.79
CA PHE A 123 8.54 -8.14 -3.32
C PHE A 123 8.72 -9.67 -3.33
N PRO A 124 8.51 -10.41 -2.21
CA PRO A 124 8.64 -11.87 -2.22
C PRO A 124 7.69 -12.57 -3.20
N ILE A 125 6.47 -12.03 -3.37
CA ILE A 125 5.46 -12.60 -4.26
C ILE A 125 5.89 -12.49 -5.72
N ILE A 126 6.36 -11.30 -6.13
CA ILE A 126 6.87 -11.08 -7.50
C ILE A 126 8.06 -12.01 -7.77
N MET A 127 9.01 -12.12 -6.84
CA MET A 127 10.18 -12.97 -7.01
C MET A 127 9.81 -14.45 -7.10
N ALA A 128 8.94 -14.94 -6.21
CA ALA A 128 8.49 -16.32 -6.24
C ALA A 128 7.80 -16.65 -7.56
N LEU A 129 6.93 -15.76 -8.04
CA LEU A 129 6.24 -15.98 -9.30
C LEU A 129 7.17 -15.91 -10.53
N TYR A 130 8.14 -15.00 -10.52
CA TYR A 130 9.16 -14.94 -11.56
C TYR A 130 9.85 -16.30 -11.76
N TYR A 131 10.23 -16.97 -10.66
CA TYR A 131 10.82 -18.31 -10.73
C TYR A 131 9.84 -19.37 -11.24
N VAL A 132 8.57 -19.31 -10.81
CA VAL A 132 7.56 -20.28 -11.27
C VAL A 132 7.25 -20.11 -12.76
N ILE A 133 7.16 -18.87 -13.27
CA ILE A 133 6.92 -18.61 -14.70
C ILE A 133 8.12 -19.03 -15.54
N ARG A 134 9.36 -18.71 -15.12
CA ARG A 134 10.56 -19.14 -15.86
C ARG A 134 10.77 -20.64 -15.82
N GLY A 135 10.32 -21.31 -14.77
CA GLY A 135 10.35 -22.75 -14.61
C GLY A 135 9.02 -23.43 -14.93
N VAL A 136 8.14 -22.85 -15.75
CA VAL A 136 6.76 -23.34 -15.87
C VAL A 136 6.68 -24.83 -16.27
N ASN A 137 7.59 -25.29 -17.13
CA ASN A 137 7.69 -26.70 -17.53
C ASN A 137 8.09 -27.63 -16.36
N THR A 138 8.84 -27.12 -15.38
CA THR A 138 9.21 -27.85 -14.15
C THR A 138 8.03 -27.98 -13.20
N TYR A 139 7.22 -26.93 -13.06
CA TYR A 139 6.09 -26.92 -12.14
C TYR A 139 4.82 -27.54 -12.74
N ILE A 140 4.69 -27.49 -14.07
CA ILE A 140 3.61 -28.09 -14.85
C ILE A 140 4.24 -29.03 -15.90
N PRO A 141 4.69 -30.23 -15.49
CA PRO A 141 5.31 -31.19 -16.41
C PRO A 141 4.37 -31.65 -17.54
N GLN A 142 3.06 -31.46 -17.36
CA GLN A 142 2.03 -31.75 -18.36
C GLN A 142 2.22 -30.92 -19.64
N ILE A 143 2.77 -29.71 -19.56
CA ILE A 143 3.05 -28.84 -20.71
C ILE A 143 3.92 -29.54 -21.76
N ALA A 144 4.88 -30.38 -21.33
CA ALA A 144 5.76 -31.10 -22.25
C ALA A 144 5.00 -32.16 -23.08
N HIS A 145 3.94 -32.74 -22.52
CA HIS A 145 3.09 -33.71 -23.20
C HIS A 145 2.01 -33.03 -24.05
N ASP A 146 1.60 -31.81 -23.68
CA ASP A 146 0.54 -31.05 -24.36
C ASP A 146 1.08 -30.18 -25.52
N THR A 147 2.27 -30.49 -26.06
CA THR A 147 2.95 -29.70 -27.12
C THR A 147 2.11 -29.51 -28.39
N GLN A 148 1.18 -30.43 -28.67
CA GLN A 148 0.20 -30.32 -29.76
C GLN A 148 -0.71 -29.09 -29.64
N TYR A 149 -0.96 -28.59 -28.42
CA TYR A 149 -1.89 -27.50 -28.14
C TYR A 149 -1.22 -26.13 -28.01
N HIS A 150 0.09 -26.04 -28.29
CA HIS A 150 0.89 -24.81 -28.13
C HIS A 150 0.61 -24.05 -26.81
N PRO A 151 0.75 -24.71 -25.65
CA PRO A 151 0.34 -24.16 -24.34
C PRO A 151 1.06 -22.86 -23.95
N ASN A 152 2.22 -22.59 -24.58
CA ASN A 152 3.02 -21.39 -24.39
C ASN A 152 2.55 -20.17 -25.21
N LEU A 153 1.48 -20.30 -26.00
CA LEU A 153 0.86 -19.18 -26.70
C LEU A 153 -0.28 -18.58 -25.87
N PHE A 154 -0.29 -17.26 -25.73
CA PHE A 154 -1.42 -16.51 -25.20
C PHE A 154 -1.89 -15.50 -26.24
N LEU A 155 -3.14 -15.64 -26.70
CA LEU A 155 -3.69 -14.82 -27.80
C LEU A 155 -2.80 -14.81 -29.06
N GLY A 156 -2.14 -15.94 -29.36
CA GLY A 156 -1.21 -16.07 -30.48
C GLY A 156 0.20 -15.52 -30.23
N MET A 157 0.50 -15.05 -29.01
CA MET A 157 1.82 -14.51 -28.63
C MET A 157 2.59 -15.51 -27.76
N ASP A 158 3.87 -15.75 -28.06
CA ASP A 158 4.73 -16.63 -27.25
C ASP A 158 5.09 -15.98 -25.92
N LEU A 159 4.73 -16.66 -24.82
CA LEU A 159 4.95 -16.22 -23.44
C LEU A 159 6.43 -15.91 -23.10
N ASN A 160 7.38 -16.50 -23.82
CA ASN A 160 8.81 -16.33 -23.60
C ASN A 160 9.40 -15.14 -24.37
N SER A 161 8.66 -14.60 -25.35
CA SER A 161 9.11 -13.45 -26.14
C SER A 161 9.01 -12.17 -25.33
N ALA A 162 9.99 -11.27 -25.48
CA ALA A 162 9.93 -9.92 -24.93
C ALA A 162 9.41 -8.95 -26.01
N PRO A 163 8.52 -7.99 -25.69
CA PRO A 163 8.03 -7.02 -26.67
C PRO A 163 9.12 -6.18 -27.33
N GLY A 164 10.09 -5.72 -26.53
CA GLY A 164 11.08 -4.74 -26.95
C GLY A 164 10.46 -3.42 -27.42
N PHE A 165 11.28 -2.49 -27.91
CA PHE A 165 10.81 -1.17 -28.38
C PHE A 165 10.28 -1.17 -29.82
N ARG A 166 10.18 -2.35 -30.45
CA ARG A 166 9.68 -2.46 -31.83
C ARG A 166 8.15 -2.45 -31.83
N LEU A 167 7.56 -1.81 -32.83
CA LEU A 167 6.12 -1.82 -33.05
C LEU A 167 5.66 -3.24 -33.41
N THR A 168 5.23 -3.97 -32.40
CA THR A 168 4.75 -5.35 -32.50
C THR A 168 3.44 -5.48 -31.72
N PRO A 169 2.58 -6.47 -32.05
CA PRO A 169 1.38 -6.75 -31.25
C PRO A 169 1.66 -7.00 -29.76
N LEU A 170 2.90 -7.43 -29.41
CA LEU A 170 3.34 -7.66 -28.04
C LEU A 170 3.29 -6.40 -27.16
N LEU A 171 3.32 -5.20 -27.76
CA LEU A 171 3.24 -3.92 -27.03
C LEU A 171 1.88 -3.70 -26.34
N ILE A 172 0.85 -4.48 -26.65
CA ILE A 172 -0.43 -4.41 -25.94
C ILE A 172 -0.28 -4.66 -24.44
N ILE A 173 0.63 -5.56 -24.06
CA ILE A 173 0.89 -5.91 -22.66
C ILE A 173 1.48 -4.73 -21.86
N PRO A 174 2.62 -4.13 -22.23
CA PRO A 174 3.15 -2.98 -21.50
C PRO A 174 2.20 -1.77 -21.52
N VAL A 175 1.47 -1.53 -22.60
CA VAL A 175 0.48 -0.44 -22.67
C VAL A 175 -0.66 -0.66 -21.69
N LEU A 176 -1.27 -1.85 -21.66
CA LEU A 176 -2.33 -2.17 -20.69
C LEU A 176 -1.82 -2.12 -19.24
N SER A 177 -0.60 -2.61 -19.02
CA SER A 177 0.08 -2.54 -17.73
C SER A 177 0.19 -1.09 -17.23
N PHE A 178 0.67 -0.18 -18.08
CA PHE A 178 0.72 1.25 -17.80
C PHE A 178 -0.66 1.81 -17.46
N ILE A 179 -1.66 1.55 -18.32
CA ILE A 179 -3.01 2.09 -18.16
C ILE A 179 -3.62 1.64 -16.83
N PHE A 180 -3.61 0.34 -16.54
CA PHE A 180 -4.19 -0.17 -15.30
C PHE A 180 -3.44 0.30 -14.06
N GLN A 181 -2.10 0.36 -14.11
CA GLN A 181 -1.30 0.87 -12.99
C GLN A 181 -1.57 2.37 -12.75
N PHE A 182 -1.69 3.16 -13.82
CA PHE A 182 -2.01 4.59 -13.75
C PHE A 182 -3.42 4.81 -13.20
N LEU A 183 -4.42 4.08 -13.70
CA LEU A 183 -5.80 4.15 -13.20
C LEU A 183 -5.88 3.74 -11.73
N SER A 184 -5.18 2.68 -11.33
CA SER A 184 -5.09 2.25 -9.93
C SER A 184 -4.46 3.35 -9.06
N ALA A 185 -3.32 3.92 -9.48
CA ALA A 185 -2.63 4.96 -8.72
C ALA A 185 -3.51 6.22 -8.57
N LYS A 186 -4.12 6.69 -9.67
CA LYS A 186 -5.03 7.83 -9.68
C LYS A 186 -6.25 7.61 -8.78
N THR A 187 -6.82 6.41 -8.80
CA THR A 187 -8.02 6.08 -8.01
C THR A 187 -7.70 5.87 -6.52
N SER A 188 -6.48 5.45 -6.19
CA SER A 188 -6.01 5.31 -4.80
C SER A 188 -5.77 6.66 -4.11
N MET A 189 -5.50 7.71 -4.89
CA MET A 189 -5.35 9.07 -4.40
C MET A 189 -6.70 9.79 -4.48
N SER A 190 -7.51 9.66 -3.42
CA SER A 190 -8.74 10.45 -3.30
C SER A 190 -8.41 11.94 -3.33
N THR A 191 -9.23 12.68 -4.08
CA THR A 191 -9.26 14.09 -4.55
C THR A 191 -8.81 15.21 -3.60
N ASN A 192 -8.39 14.92 -2.37
CA ASN A 192 -7.74 15.90 -1.51
C ASN A 192 -6.33 16.14 -2.04
N GLN A 193 -6.19 17.19 -2.87
CA GLN A 193 -4.90 17.69 -3.31
C GLN A 193 -4.00 17.85 -2.09
N MET A 194 -3.03 16.96 -1.95
CA MET A 194 -1.95 17.12 -1.01
C MET A 194 -1.26 18.42 -1.41
N ASP A 195 -1.18 19.37 -0.48
CA ASP A 195 -0.49 20.62 -0.75
C ASP A 195 0.95 20.29 -1.19
N GLU A 196 1.44 20.91 -2.26
CA GLU A 196 2.80 20.63 -2.77
C GLU A 196 3.89 20.84 -1.72
N SER A 197 3.62 21.68 -0.73
CA SER A 197 4.51 21.93 0.41
C SER A 197 4.43 20.91 1.53
N THR A 198 3.45 20.00 1.51
CA THR A 198 3.36 18.91 2.48
C THR A 198 4.56 17.99 2.32
N PRO A 199 5.34 17.72 3.39
CA PRO A 199 6.41 16.74 3.34
C PRO A 199 5.89 15.41 2.79
N GLY A 200 6.46 14.93 1.69
CA GLY A 200 6.02 13.71 0.99
C GLY A 200 5.02 13.91 -0.15
N ALA A 201 4.56 15.13 -0.43
CA ALA A 201 3.69 15.41 -1.58
C ALA A 201 4.39 15.12 -2.92
N GLY A 202 5.67 15.52 -3.06
CA GLY A 202 6.49 15.18 -4.22
C GLY A 202 6.71 13.67 -4.38
N MET A 203 6.89 12.94 -3.27
CA MET A 203 6.99 11.47 -3.29
C MET A 203 5.68 10.83 -3.74
N THR A 204 4.54 11.35 -3.27
CA THR A 204 3.20 10.89 -3.67
C THR A 204 2.95 11.14 -5.15
N LYS A 205 3.18 12.38 -5.64
CA LYS A 205 3.06 12.71 -7.08
C LYS A 205 3.98 11.86 -7.95
N SER A 206 5.24 11.69 -7.53
CA SER A 206 6.19 10.82 -8.23
C SER A 206 5.68 9.38 -8.27
N MET A 207 5.15 8.84 -7.17
CA MET A 207 4.61 7.48 -7.16
C MET A 207 3.45 7.29 -8.14
N MET A 208 2.65 8.33 -8.39
CA MET A 208 1.52 8.26 -9.33
C MET A 208 1.95 8.11 -10.80
N TYR A 209 3.06 8.74 -11.20
CA TYR A 209 3.52 8.74 -12.60
C TYR A 209 4.69 7.79 -12.83
N THR A 210 5.64 7.76 -11.91
CA THR A 210 6.88 6.97 -12.02
C THR A 210 6.59 5.47 -11.95
N MET A 211 5.67 5.02 -11.09
CA MET A 211 5.39 3.58 -10.96
C MET A 211 4.73 2.98 -12.21
N PRO A 212 3.69 3.60 -12.81
CA PRO A 212 3.17 3.14 -14.10
C PRO A 212 4.21 3.14 -15.21
N LEU A 213 5.06 4.17 -15.29
CA LEU A 213 6.11 4.23 -16.29
C LEU A 213 7.17 3.14 -16.10
N MET A 214 7.58 2.89 -14.86
CA MET A 214 8.49 1.78 -14.54
C MET A 214 7.87 0.43 -14.90
N SER A 215 6.58 0.26 -14.62
CA SER A 215 5.81 -0.93 -15.01
C SER A 215 5.77 -1.14 -16.53
N PHE A 216 5.60 -0.06 -17.31
CA PHE A 216 5.69 -0.10 -18.77
C PHE A 216 7.08 -0.60 -19.23
N VAL A 217 8.15 0.01 -18.72
CA VAL A 217 9.54 -0.35 -19.06
C VAL A 217 9.89 -1.78 -18.60
N MET A 218 9.34 -2.25 -17.49
CA MET A 218 9.52 -3.63 -17.06
C MET A 218 8.83 -4.60 -18.03
N CYS A 219 7.58 -4.33 -18.39
CA CYS A 219 6.80 -5.20 -19.28
C CYS A 219 7.30 -5.18 -20.73
N ILE A 220 7.99 -4.12 -21.15
CA ILE A 220 8.61 -4.06 -22.48
C ILE A 220 9.91 -4.86 -22.56
N SER A 221 10.62 -4.98 -21.42
CA SER A 221 11.95 -5.60 -21.34
C SER A 221 11.91 -7.08 -20.95
N LEU A 222 10.87 -7.52 -20.24
CA LEU A 222 10.73 -8.89 -19.77
C LEU A 222 9.84 -9.74 -20.72
N PRO A 223 9.96 -11.08 -20.67
CA PRO A 223 9.04 -11.98 -21.34
C PRO A 223 7.56 -11.66 -21.05
N ILE A 224 6.70 -11.74 -22.07
CA ILE A 224 5.28 -11.37 -21.93
C ILE A 224 4.54 -12.20 -20.89
N GLY A 225 4.97 -13.42 -20.55
CA GLY A 225 4.37 -14.19 -19.46
C GLY A 225 4.44 -13.47 -18.12
N ILE A 226 5.55 -12.79 -17.84
CA ILE A 226 5.71 -11.92 -16.66
C ILE A 226 4.88 -10.64 -16.83
N GLY A 227 4.86 -10.08 -18.04
CA GLY A 227 4.03 -8.91 -18.37
C GLY A 227 2.53 -9.15 -18.19
N ILE A 228 2.03 -10.35 -18.53
CA ILE A 228 0.63 -10.76 -18.35
C ILE A 228 0.29 -10.81 -16.87
N TYR A 229 1.15 -11.41 -16.03
CA TYR A 229 0.97 -11.35 -14.59
C TYR A 229 0.89 -9.91 -14.08
N TRP A 230 1.83 -9.06 -14.50
CA TRP A 230 1.90 -7.68 -14.03
C TRP A 230 0.64 -6.90 -14.42
N THR A 231 0.21 -7.07 -15.67
CA THR A 231 -0.99 -6.43 -16.23
C THR A 231 -2.26 -6.91 -15.53
N ALA A 232 -2.43 -8.23 -15.36
CA ALA A 232 -3.56 -8.80 -14.64
C ALA A 232 -3.58 -8.35 -13.17
N SER A 233 -2.41 -8.30 -12.53
CA SER A 233 -2.28 -7.83 -11.14
C SER A 233 -2.67 -6.37 -11.00
N ALA A 234 -2.26 -5.51 -11.93
CA ALA A 234 -2.65 -4.11 -11.99
C ALA A 234 -4.16 -3.93 -12.25
N LEU A 235 -4.74 -4.72 -13.15
CA LEU A 235 -6.18 -4.74 -13.41
C LEU A 235 -6.97 -5.12 -12.15
N PHE A 236 -6.62 -6.23 -11.50
CA PHE A 236 -7.28 -6.64 -10.27
C PHE A 236 -7.09 -5.63 -9.15
N GLN A 237 -5.91 -5.01 -9.05
CA GLN A 237 -5.67 -3.95 -8.07
C GLN A 237 -6.53 -2.72 -8.35
N TYR A 238 -6.70 -2.32 -9.61
CA TYR A 238 -7.60 -1.24 -10.00
C TYR A 238 -9.06 -1.57 -9.64
N ILE A 239 -9.55 -2.75 -10.02
CA ILE A 239 -10.92 -3.21 -9.68
C ILE A 239 -11.11 -3.22 -8.17
N GLN A 240 -10.16 -3.79 -7.42
CA GLN A 240 -10.16 -3.78 -5.97
C GLN A 240 -10.22 -2.34 -5.43
N GLN A 241 -9.39 -1.42 -5.95
CA GLN A 241 -9.36 -0.02 -5.51
C GLN A 241 -10.69 0.69 -5.75
N VAL A 242 -11.34 0.46 -6.89
CA VAL A 242 -12.68 1.00 -7.17
C VAL A 242 -13.70 0.44 -6.19
N ALA A 243 -13.71 -0.88 -5.97
CA ALA A 243 -14.61 -1.53 -5.01
C ALA A 243 -14.37 -1.02 -3.57
N PHE A 244 -13.10 -0.80 -3.20
CA PHE A 244 -12.73 -0.23 -1.91
C PHE A 244 -13.24 1.20 -1.74
N ASN A 245 -13.03 2.05 -2.73
CA ASN A 245 -13.52 3.42 -2.68
C ASN A 245 -15.04 3.43 -2.54
N TYR A 246 -15.73 2.64 -3.37
CA TYR A 246 -17.19 2.49 -3.27
C TYR A 246 -17.63 2.03 -1.87
N HIS A 247 -17.00 1.00 -1.32
CA HIS A 247 -17.33 0.51 0.03
C HIS A 247 -17.13 1.59 1.11
N TYR A 248 -16.00 2.29 1.10
CA TYR A 248 -15.67 3.28 2.12
C TYR A 248 -16.36 4.63 1.95
N ASP A 249 -16.82 4.97 0.75
CA ASP A 249 -17.64 6.17 0.53
C ASP A 249 -19.06 6.00 1.09
N HIS A 250 -19.52 4.75 1.23
CA HIS A 250 -20.81 4.41 1.86
C HIS A 250 -20.67 3.90 3.31
N ALA A 251 -19.44 3.76 3.81
CA ALA A 251 -19.18 3.31 5.17
C ALA A 251 -19.20 4.49 6.16
N ASP A 252 -19.61 4.20 7.39
CA ASP A 252 -19.51 5.14 8.50
C ASP A 252 -18.03 5.28 8.93
N MET A 253 -17.37 6.28 8.34
CA MET A 253 -15.95 6.54 8.58
C MET A 253 -15.67 6.97 10.01
N ASP A 254 -16.61 7.62 10.69
CA ASP A 254 -16.46 8.02 12.10
C ASP A 254 -16.37 6.78 13.01
N LYS A 255 -17.26 5.79 12.81
CA LYS A 255 -17.17 4.49 13.51
C LYS A 255 -15.87 3.75 13.20
N ILE A 256 -15.39 3.83 11.96
CA ILE A 256 -14.12 3.21 11.55
C ILE A 256 -12.93 3.87 12.26
N ILE A 257 -12.94 5.21 12.37
CA ILE A 257 -11.90 5.98 13.05
C ILE A 257 -11.95 5.70 14.56
N GLU A 258 -13.13 5.71 15.17
CA GLU A 258 -13.32 5.39 16.59
C GLU A 258 -12.75 4.01 16.94
N LYS A 259 -13.12 2.97 16.18
CA LYS A 259 -12.56 1.62 16.34
C LYS A 259 -11.05 1.56 16.12
N SER A 260 -10.48 2.44 15.29
CA SER A 260 -9.02 2.54 15.11
C SER A 260 -8.37 3.15 16.36
N ARG A 261 -8.94 4.22 16.89
CA ARG A 261 -8.49 4.90 18.12
C ARG A 261 -8.53 3.96 19.32
N GLU A 262 -9.60 3.20 19.51
CA GLU A 262 -9.70 2.22 20.60
C GLU A 262 -8.61 1.15 20.50
N LYS A 263 -8.38 0.61 19.30
CA LYS A 263 -7.33 -0.38 19.06
C LYS A 263 -5.94 0.20 19.31
N ALA A 264 -5.68 1.43 18.86
CA ALA A 264 -4.44 2.14 19.11
C ALA A 264 -4.22 2.36 20.61
N ALA A 265 -5.24 2.80 21.35
CA ALA A 265 -5.18 2.97 22.80
C ALA A 265 -4.90 1.65 23.54
N LYS A 266 -5.60 0.56 23.17
CA LYS A 266 -5.35 -0.79 23.72
C LYS A 266 -3.92 -1.26 23.43
N LYS A 267 -3.41 -1.02 22.22
CA LYS A 267 -2.03 -1.37 21.84
C LYS A 267 -1.01 -0.54 22.61
N ARG A 268 -1.23 0.75 22.80
CA ARG A 268 -0.37 1.66 23.58
C ARG A 268 -0.30 1.23 25.04
N LYS A 269 -1.43 0.85 25.66
CA LYS A 269 -1.46 0.28 27.02
C LYS A 269 -0.63 -1.01 27.16
N LYS A 270 -0.59 -1.85 26.12
CA LYS A 270 0.13 -3.14 26.14
C LYS A 270 1.61 -3.05 25.76
N LYS A 271 1.96 -2.20 24.79
CA LYS A 271 3.30 -2.19 24.15
C LYS A 271 4.09 -0.92 24.42
N GLY A 272 3.53 0.05 25.15
CA GLY A 272 4.17 1.34 25.39
C GLY A 272 4.22 2.23 24.15
N PRO A 273 5.05 3.29 24.17
CA PRO A 273 5.15 4.24 23.07
C PRO A 273 5.70 3.59 21.80
N SER A 274 5.24 4.05 20.64
CA SER A 274 5.71 3.56 19.34
C SER A 274 7.20 3.85 19.12
N LEU A 275 7.87 3.12 18.23
CA LEU A 275 9.28 3.39 17.88
C LEU A 275 9.47 4.83 17.39
N TYR A 276 8.49 5.34 16.65
CA TYR A 276 8.48 6.73 16.17
C TYR A 276 8.38 7.73 17.32
N GLU A 277 7.49 7.49 18.30
CA GLU A 277 7.40 8.29 19.53
C GLU A 277 8.71 8.31 20.32
N LYS A 278 9.36 7.14 20.45
CA LYS A 278 10.65 7.02 21.13
C LYS A 278 11.74 7.82 20.42
N MET A 279 11.76 7.77 19.08
CA MET A 279 12.70 8.53 18.27
C MET A 279 12.48 10.04 18.40
N LEU A 280 11.22 10.51 18.37
CA LEU A 280 10.91 11.92 18.61
C LEU A 280 11.31 12.37 20.02
N GLY A 281 11.02 11.54 21.03
CA GLY A 281 11.39 11.82 22.42
C GLY A 281 12.90 11.94 22.58
N ALA A 282 13.66 11.01 22.03
CA ALA A 282 15.12 11.05 22.04
C ALA A 282 15.69 12.27 21.30
N GLN A 283 15.07 12.66 20.18
CA GLN A 283 15.46 13.86 19.44
C GLN A 283 15.21 15.15 20.25
N ALA A 284 14.07 15.25 20.93
CA ALA A 284 13.74 16.37 21.79
C ALA A 284 14.66 16.44 23.04
N GLU A 285 15.01 15.29 23.62
CA GLU A 285 15.88 15.20 24.80
C GLU A 285 17.33 15.59 24.49
N GLN A 286 17.86 15.16 23.33
CA GLN A 286 19.19 15.60 22.86
C GLN A 286 19.28 17.12 22.69
N GLN A 287 18.17 17.79 22.38
CA GLN A 287 18.14 19.24 22.17
C GLN A 287 17.84 20.02 23.47
N GLY A 288 17.10 19.44 24.40
CA GLY A 288 16.94 19.99 25.76
C GLY A 288 18.26 20.09 26.54
N LEU A 289 19.27 19.32 26.14
CA LEU A 289 20.64 19.39 26.67
C LEU A 289 21.52 20.44 25.97
N GLN A 290 21.14 20.94 24.79
CA GLN A 290 21.89 21.98 24.05
C GLN A 290 21.39 23.41 24.29
N GLY A 291 20.24 23.59 24.95
CA GLY A 291 19.68 24.90 25.28
C GLY A 291 19.44 25.05 26.77
N THR A 292 20.51 25.23 27.56
CA THR A 292 20.37 25.64 28.96
C THR A 292 20.91 27.04 29.12
N ASP A 293 20.04 28.03 28.92
CA ASP A 293 20.14 29.27 29.68
C ASP A 293 19.08 29.21 30.80
N SER A 294 19.55 29.50 32.00
CA SER A 294 18.95 29.13 33.28
C SER A 294 17.69 29.94 33.61
N SER A 295 16.48 29.33 33.53
CA SER A 295 15.32 29.78 34.34
C SER A 295 14.10 28.84 34.38
N ILE A 296 14.04 27.71 33.64
CA ILE A 296 12.85 26.83 33.64
C ILE A 296 13.16 25.47 34.27
N LYS A 297 13.65 25.44 35.51
CA LYS A 297 13.75 24.20 36.30
C LYS A 297 12.57 23.95 37.26
N LYS A 298 11.49 24.76 37.20
CA LYS A 298 10.35 24.62 38.14
C LYS A 298 9.07 23.98 37.58
N SER A 299 9.02 23.61 36.29
CA SER A 299 7.80 23.05 35.67
C SER A 299 7.88 21.57 35.28
N ALA A 300 9.02 20.90 35.48
CA ALA A 300 9.27 19.55 34.99
C ALA A 300 8.87 18.40 35.96
N ASN A 301 8.28 18.71 37.12
CA ASN A 301 7.85 17.67 38.07
C ASN A 301 6.33 17.65 38.35
N LEU A 302 5.52 18.32 37.52
CA LEU A 302 4.07 18.39 37.72
C LEU A 302 3.30 18.13 36.42
N LYS A 303 3.48 16.95 35.80
CA LYS A 303 2.53 16.33 34.82
C LYS A 303 2.96 14.93 34.36
N SER A 304 3.56 14.13 35.25
CA SER A 304 3.36 12.67 35.18
C SER A 304 2.15 12.38 36.06
N THR A 305 1.15 11.66 35.55
CA THR A 305 -0.21 11.47 36.12
C THR A 305 -1.20 12.63 35.93
N LYS A 306 -1.76 12.73 34.73
CA LYS A 306 -3.18 13.05 34.61
C LYS A 306 -3.80 12.19 33.53
N ASN A 307 -4.58 11.21 33.97
CA ASN A 307 -5.51 10.46 33.14
C ASN A 307 -6.32 11.47 32.31
N ILE A 308 -6.15 11.43 30.99
CA ILE A 308 -7.10 12.08 30.09
C ILE A 308 -8.25 11.09 29.96
N ASP A 309 -9.30 11.34 30.74
CA ASP A 309 -10.60 10.72 30.57
C ASP A 309 -11.13 11.08 29.18
N TYR A 310 -11.26 10.08 28.32
CA TYR A 310 -12.05 10.20 27.10
C TYR A 310 -13.49 9.83 27.46
N SER A 311 -14.19 10.78 28.07
CA SER A 311 -15.65 10.71 28.20
C SER A 311 -16.27 11.00 26.83
N GLY A 312 -16.90 9.99 26.24
CA GLY A 312 -17.81 10.16 25.13
C GLY A 312 -19.15 10.65 25.65
N ASN A 313 -19.58 11.84 25.23
CA ASN A 313 -20.97 12.11 24.85
C ASN A 313 -21.12 13.46 24.13
N SER A 314 -21.95 13.45 23.08
CA SER A 314 -22.84 14.52 22.68
C SER A 314 -22.32 15.77 21.95
N LYS A 315 -22.60 15.77 20.64
CA LYS A 315 -23.24 16.85 19.86
C LYS A 315 -22.59 18.24 19.93
N GLY A 316 -21.73 18.52 18.95
CA GLY A 316 -21.23 19.86 18.70
C GLY A 316 -20.27 19.91 17.53
N GLY A 317 -20.70 19.38 16.37
CA GLY A 317 -19.95 19.52 15.13
C GLY A 317 -19.72 20.99 14.79
N ILE A 318 -18.59 21.28 14.13
CA ILE A 318 -18.09 22.62 13.78
C ILE A 318 -19.15 23.46 13.01
N ALA A 319 -20.16 22.81 12.42
CA ALA A 319 -21.33 23.44 11.84
C ALA A 319 -22.22 24.24 12.83
N SER A 320 -22.34 23.83 14.11
CA SER A 320 -23.18 24.58 15.09
C SER A 320 -22.50 25.84 15.61
N LYS A 321 -21.16 25.87 15.66
CA LYS A 321 -20.38 27.07 16.04
C LYS A 321 -20.31 28.12 14.92
N ALA A 322 -20.53 27.73 13.66
CA ALA A 322 -20.64 28.69 12.56
C ALA A 322 -21.97 29.48 12.60
N ASN A 323 -23.09 28.85 13.02
CA ASN A 323 -24.39 29.53 13.12
C ASN A 323 -24.55 30.41 14.37
N ALA A 324 -23.82 30.14 15.46
CA ALA A 324 -23.87 30.99 16.66
C ALA A 324 -23.13 32.33 16.48
N LEU A 325 -22.16 32.41 15.56
CA LEU A 325 -21.37 33.62 15.32
C LEU A 325 -22.01 34.60 14.32
N ASN A 326 -22.99 34.16 13.52
CA ASN A 326 -23.70 35.03 12.57
C ASN A 326 -24.92 35.74 13.18
N LYS A 327 -25.40 35.32 14.35
CA LYS A 327 -26.60 35.91 14.98
C LYS A 327 -26.33 37.14 15.86
N ASN A 328 -25.06 37.52 16.05
CA ASN A 328 -24.66 38.58 17.00
C ASN A 328 -24.00 39.80 16.31
N LYS A 329 -24.26 40.00 15.00
CA LYS A 329 -23.73 41.13 14.20
C LYS A 329 -24.80 41.95 13.46
N GLY A 330 -26.04 41.98 13.94
CA GLY A 330 -27.07 42.87 13.42
C GLY A 330 -27.96 43.36 14.56
N GLY A 331 -27.69 44.55 15.08
CA GLY A 331 -28.43 45.11 16.21
C GLY A 331 -27.77 46.33 16.84
N LYS A 332 -27.52 47.36 16.05
CA LYS A 332 -27.63 48.77 16.44
C LYS A 332 -28.14 49.53 15.23
#